data_AF-A0A1Y3AYQ4-F1
#
_entry.id   AF-A0A1Y3AYQ4-F1
#
_cell.length_a   1.000
_cell.length_b   1.000
_cell.length_c   1.000
_cell.angle_alpha   90.00
_cell.angle_beta   90.00
_cell.angle_gamma   90.00
#
_symmetry.space_group_name_H-M   'P 1'
#
loop_
_entity.id
_entity.type
_entity.pdbx_description
1 polymer ?
#
loop_
_entity_poly.entity_id
_entity_poly.type
_entity_poly.pdbx_seq_one_letter_code
_entity_poly.pdbx_strand_id
1 'polypeptide(L)'
;MRLNLQGRKFRAGINHNPPNSVIDVNSRIHRGFEDTMFEILSEYFNFSLNLIDFEGEYGNINDNGQWIGLIGGLINDILPIVEFR
;
A
#
# COMPACT_ATOMS: atom_id res chain seq x y z
N MET A 1 -1.14 23.89 10.12
CA MET A 1 -0.91 24.06 8.67
C MET A 1 -1.03 22.69 8.03
N ARG A 2 -1.89 22.51 7.02
CA ARG A 2 -2.14 21.21 6.38
C ARG A 2 -1.22 21.07 5.16
N LEU A 3 -0.48 19.97 5.08
CA LEU A 3 0.34 19.64 3.92
C LEU A 3 -0.60 19.31 2.73
N ASN A 4 -0.32 19.83 1.55
CA ASN A 4 -1.06 19.51 0.32
C ASN A 4 -0.13 18.73 -0.62
N LEU A 5 -0.51 17.50 -0.94
CA LEU A 5 0.23 16.55 -1.76
C LEU A 5 -0.44 16.36 -3.14
N GLN A 6 -1.17 17.38 -3.62
CA GLN A 6 -1.79 17.37 -4.94
C GLN A 6 -0.80 16.97 -6.04
N GLY A 7 -1.23 16.05 -6.90
CA GLY A 7 -0.40 15.53 -8.00
C GLY A 7 0.65 14.49 -7.56
N ARG A 8 0.81 14.22 -6.26
CA ARG A 8 1.60 13.08 -5.78
C ARG A 8 0.78 11.80 -5.89
N LYS A 9 1.42 10.74 -6.38
CA LYS A 9 0.87 9.40 -6.46
C LYS A 9 1.73 8.47 -5.61
N PHE A 10 1.12 7.86 -4.60
CA PHE A 10 1.75 6.85 -3.76
C PHE A 10 1.35 5.45 -4.21
N ARG A 11 2.20 4.47 -3.96
CA ARG A 11 1.83 3.05 -4.06
C ARG A 11 1.90 2.45 -2.66
N ALA A 12 0.92 1.65 -2.28
CA ALA A 12 0.93 0.94 -1.00
C ALA A 12 0.70 -0.54 -1.24
N GLY A 13 1.49 -1.37 -0.57
CA GLY A 13 1.35 -2.82 -0.60
C GLY A 13 0.30 -3.24 0.39
N ILE A 14 -0.59 -4.13 -0.02
CA ILE A 14 -1.62 -4.71 0.84
C ILE A 14 -1.60 -6.23 0.68
N ASN A 15 -2.05 -6.93 1.72
CA ASN A 15 -2.35 -8.35 1.68
C ASN A 15 -3.78 -8.53 2.16
N HIS A 16 -4.63 -9.24 1.42
CA HIS A 16 -6.01 -9.47 1.82
C HIS A 16 -6.10 -10.27 3.13
N ASN A 17 -6.42 -9.59 4.22
CA ASN A 17 -6.52 -10.19 5.54
C ASN A 17 -7.62 -9.49 6.35
N PRO A 18 -8.88 -9.97 6.25
CA PRO A 18 -9.97 -9.42 7.04
C PRO A 18 -9.64 -9.47 8.55
N PRO A 19 -9.97 -8.43 9.32
CA PRO A 19 -10.74 -7.24 8.95
C PRO A 19 -9.87 -6.05 8.45
N ASN A 20 -8.56 -6.24 8.29
CA ASN A 20 -7.61 -5.15 8.07
C ASN A 20 -7.69 -4.60 6.64
N SER A 21 -7.74 -5.50 5.65
CA SER A 21 -7.88 -5.17 4.22
C SER A 21 -8.89 -6.13 3.62
N VAL A 22 -9.87 -5.57 2.90
CA VAL A 22 -10.91 -6.36 2.24
C VAL A 22 -11.04 -5.84 0.82
N ILE A 23 -10.51 -6.61 -0.13
CA ILE A 23 -10.69 -6.35 -1.55
C ILE A 23 -11.89 -7.19 -1.96
N ASP A 24 -13.04 -6.54 -2.17
CA ASP A 24 -14.12 -7.22 -2.87
C ASP A 24 -13.69 -7.44 -4.32
N VAL A 25 -13.44 -8.72 -4.66
CA VAL A 25 -12.94 -9.20 -5.95
C VAL A 25 -13.81 -8.74 -7.12
N ASN A 26 -15.08 -8.42 -6.86
CA ASN A 26 -16.04 -8.03 -7.90
C ASN A 26 -16.22 -6.52 -8.03
N SER A 27 -15.89 -5.73 -7.01
CA SER A 27 -16.22 -4.30 -6.97
C SER A 27 -15.01 -3.38 -6.82
N ARG A 28 -13.81 -3.91 -6.53
CA ARG A 28 -12.64 -3.10 -6.14
C ARG A 28 -12.96 -2.13 -4.99
N ILE A 29 -14.01 -2.42 -4.22
CA ILE A 29 -14.38 -1.62 -3.05
C ILE A 29 -13.55 -2.14 -1.91
N HIS A 30 -12.63 -1.29 -1.46
CA HIS A 30 -11.74 -1.49 -0.33
C HIS A 30 -12.53 -1.22 0.95
N ARG A 31 -12.78 -2.24 1.79
CA ARG A 31 -13.66 -2.13 2.99
C ARG A 31 -12.99 -2.55 4.30
N GLY A 32 -11.68 -2.75 4.31
CA GLY A 32 -10.92 -2.99 5.53
C GLY A 32 -10.67 -1.71 6.34
N PHE A 33 -10.17 -1.89 7.56
CA PHE A 33 -9.71 -0.79 8.40
C PHE A 33 -8.59 0.02 7.73
N GLU A 34 -7.59 -0.65 7.16
CA GLU A 34 -6.45 0.00 6.49
C GLU A 34 -6.88 0.74 5.23
N ASP A 35 -7.81 0.16 4.48
CA ASP A 35 -8.42 0.76 3.30
C ASP A 35 -9.08 2.11 3.62
N THR A 36 -9.89 2.12 4.69
CA THR A 36 -10.58 3.33 5.18
C THR A 36 -9.58 4.38 5.67
N MET A 37 -8.51 3.94 6.35
CA MET A 37 -7.45 4.84 6.79
C MET A 37 -6.75 5.50 5.59
N PHE A 38 -6.44 4.74 4.54
CA PHE A 38 -5.82 5.26 3.34
C PHE A 38 -6.71 6.25 2.59
N GLU A 39 -8.02 5.98 2.50
CA GLU A 39 -9.01 6.89 1.94
C GLU A 39 -9.00 8.23 2.70
N ILE A 40 -9.17 8.20 4.02
CA ILE A 40 -9.15 9.39 4.88
C ILE A 40 -7.85 10.19 4.70
N LEU A 41 -6.70 9.50 4.69
CA LEU A 41 -5.40 10.15 4.50
C LEU A 41 -5.27 10.77 3.10
N SER A 42 -5.75 10.07 2.06
CA SER A 42 -5.69 10.58 0.68
C SER A 42 -6.55 11.83 0.50
N GLU A 43 -7.74 11.86 1.09
CA GLU A 43 -8.62 13.03 1.08
C GLU A 43 -8.05 14.17 1.92
N TYR A 44 -7.51 13.85 3.10
CA TYR A 44 -6.93 14.82 4.01
C TYR A 44 -5.59 15.38 3.52
N PHE A 45 -4.81 14.69 2.70
CA PHE A 45 -3.56 15.26 2.16
C PHE A 45 -3.61 15.53 0.66
N ASN A 46 -4.72 15.23 -0.01
CA ASN A 46 -4.97 15.45 -1.44
C ASN A 46 -3.96 14.73 -2.34
N PHE A 47 -3.59 13.49 -2.02
CA PHE A 47 -2.77 12.64 -2.89
C PHE A 47 -3.61 11.54 -3.54
N SER A 48 -3.05 10.87 -4.54
CA SER A 48 -3.65 9.66 -5.13
C SER A 48 -2.91 8.40 -4.68
N LEU A 49 -3.62 7.29 -4.52
CA LEU A 49 -3.07 6.02 -4.08
C LEU A 49 -3.27 4.93 -5.15
N ASN A 50 -2.26 4.07 -5.29
CA ASN A 50 -2.35 2.83 -6.06
C ASN A 50 -2.05 1.65 -5.14
N LEU A 51 -3.04 0.83 -4.87
CA LEU A 51 -2.88 -0.35 -4.04
C LEU A 51 -2.32 -1.51 -4.86
N ILE A 52 -1.32 -2.20 -4.33
CA ILE A 52 -0.67 -3.36 -4.94
C ILE A 52 -0.87 -4.55 -4.02
N ASP A 53 -1.56 -5.57 -4.49
CA ASP A 53 -1.75 -6.81 -3.75
C ASP A 53 -0.48 -7.66 -3.79
N PHE A 54 -0.06 -8.16 -2.63
CA PHE A 54 1.07 -9.08 -2.46
C PHE A 54 0.62 -10.51 -2.19
N GLU A 55 -0.67 -10.81 -2.35
CA GLU A 55 -1.24 -12.17 -2.35
C GLU A 55 -0.97 -12.97 -1.07
N GLY A 56 -0.82 -12.28 0.07
CA GLY A 56 -0.52 -12.88 1.36
C GLY A 56 0.97 -13.00 1.68
N GLU A 57 1.85 -12.59 0.77
CA GLU A 57 3.30 -12.60 0.98
C GLU A 57 3.75 -11.34 1.72
N TYR A 58 3.84 -11.42 3.05
CA TYR A 58 4.25 -10.28 3.89
C TYR A 58 5.74 -9.98 3.75
N GLY A 59 6.58 -11.02 3.79
CA GLY A 59 8.02 -10.87 3.66
C GLY A 59 8.78 -12.00 4.31
N ASN A 60 9.61 -12.64 3.51
CA ASN A 60 10.54 -13.67 3.93
C ASN A 60 11.82 -13.55 3.12
N ILE A 61 12.89 -14.12 3.66
CA ILE A 61 14.15 -14.26 2.94
C ILE A 61 14.09 -15.57 2.14
N ASN A 62 14.33 -15.50 0.84
CA ASN A 62 14.45 -16.69 0.00
C ASN A 62 15.82 -17.37 0.16
N ASP A 63 16.02 -18.52 -0.48
CA ASP A 63 17.28 -19.29 -0.40
C ASP A 63 18.50 -18.52 -0.94
N ASN A 64 18.28 -17.48 -1.74
CA ASN A 64 19.32 -16.59 -2.26
C ASN A 64 19.64 -15.42 -1.31
N GLY A 65 19.06 -15.40 -0.10
CA GLY A 65 19.27 -14.34 0.89
C GLY A 65 18.53 -13.03 0.58
N GLN A 66 17.57 -13.04 -0.35
CA GLN A 66 16.83 -11.85 -0.78
C GLN A 66 15.45 -11.78 -0.10
N TRP A 67 15.07 -10.59 0.35
CA TRP A 67 13.70 -10.33 0.80
C TRP A 67 12.70 -10.37 -0.37
N ILE A 68 11.63 -11.13 -0.20
CA ILE A 68 10.48 -11.16 -1.11
C ILE A 68 9.21 -10.65 -0.40
N GLY A 69 8.04 -10.75 -1.03
CA GLY A 69 6.78 -10.24 -0.48
C GLY A 69 6.76 -8.72 -0.32
N LEU A 70 5.89 -8.21 0.55
CA LEU A 70 5.73 -6.77 0.80
C LEU A 70 7.05 -6.11 1.23
N ILE A 71 7.83 -6.75 2.12
CA ILE A 71 9.16 -6.25 2.51
C ILE A 71 10.11 -6.19 1.30
N GLY A 72 10.15 -7.23 0.47
CA GLY A 72 10.90 -7.21 -0.78
C GLY A 72 10.44 -6.09 -1.72
N GLY A 73 9.13 -5.82 -1.77
CA GLY A 73 8.55 -4.73 -2.55
C GLY A 73 8.99 -3.34 -2.09
N LEU A 74 9.17 -3.14 -0.79
CA LEU A 74 9.73 -1.89 -0.23
C LEU A 74 11.21 -1.74 -0.56
N ILE A 75 12.00 -2.82 -0.43
CA ILE A 75 13.45 -2.79 -0.67
C ILE A 75 13.77 -2.57 -2.16
N ASN A 76 12.96 -3.14 -3.05
CA ASN A 76 13.17 -3.07 -4.50
C ASN A 76 12.43 -1.89 -5.17
N ASP A 77 11.97 -0.89 -4.41
CA ASP A 77 11.25 0.31 -4.89
C ASP A 77 9.98 0.04 -5.73
N ILE A 78 9.41 -1.17 -5.58
CA ILE A 78 8.09 -1.53 -6.12
C ILE A 78 7.01 -0.75 -5.36
N LEU A 79 7.22 -0.58 -4.05
CA LEU A 79 6.47 0.31 -3.17
C LEU A 79 7.37 1.52 -2.87
N PRO A 80 7.01 2.75 -3.27
CA PRO A 80 7.89 3.88 -3.09
C PRO A 80 8.05 4.15 -1.60
N ILE A 81 9.31 4.25 -1.17
CA ILE A 81 9.69 5.14 -0.09
C ILE A 81 9.18 6.52 -0.48
N VAL A 82 8.48 7.19 0.44
CA VAL A 82 8.06 8.57 0.30
C VAL A 82 9.29 9.43 -0.03
N GLU A 83 9.49 9.78 -1.31
CA GLU A 83 10.52 10.76 -1.70
C GLU A 83 10.04 12.14 -1.21
N PHE A 84 10.55 12.55 -0.05
CA PHE A 84 10.61 13.96 0.32
C PHE A 84 11.79 14.58 -0.44
N ARG A 85 11.50 15.13 -1.62
CA ARG A 85 12.32 16.16 -2.24
C ARG A 85 11.79 17.52 -1.84
#